data_AF-A0A2Z3V055-F1
#
_entry.id   AF-A0A2Z3V055-F1
#
_cell.length_a   1.000
_cell.length_b   1.000
_cell.length_c   1.000
_cell.angle_alpha   90.00
_cell.angle_beta   90.00
_cell.angle_gamma   90.00
#
_symmetry.space_group_name_H-M   'P 1'
#
loop_
_entity.id
_entity.type
_entity.pdbx_description
1 polymer ?
#
loop_
_entity_poly.entity_id
_entity_poly.type
_entity_poly.pdbx_seq_one_letter_code
_entity_poly.pdbx_strand_id
1 'polypeptide(L)'
;MIKRGKPTKDGQVKITFTVPNDQPVGGISLVGNFNNWDPYAHPMERKNNGTYQVSLTVPSREPILFRYLADGGVWFDDADADHHDEHGGRLNPMVIEHSPVENGAADAIKKAVRRTAAPRPANGMPSNGTRMSAS
;
A
#
# COMPACT_ATOMS: atom_id res chain seq x y z
N MET A 1 10.71 -7.01 11.45
CA MET A 1 12.00 -6.78 10.73
C MET A 1 11.79 -5.83 9.57
N ILE A 2 12.40 -4.64 9.68
CA ILE A 2 12.26 -3.59 8.67
C ILE A 2 13.64 -3.23 8.11
N LYS A 3 13.83 -3.38 6.80
CA LYS A 3 15.05 -2.98 6.10
C LYS A 3 14.77 -1.76 5.23
N ARG A 4 15.51 -0.69 5.47
CA ARG A 4 15.44 0.57 4.72
C ARG A 4 16.63 0.67 3.76
N GLY A 5 16.36 0.92 2.49
CA GLY A 5 17.39 1.21 1.48
C GLY A 5 17.93 2.64 1.60
N LYS A 6 18.88 2.98 0.74
CA LYS A 6 19.31 4.38 0.57
C LYS A 6 18.22 5.15 -0.20
N PRO A 7 17.86 6.37 0.23
CA PRO A 7 17.02 7.24 -0.59
C PRO A 7 17.65 7.49 -1.96
N THR A 8 16.84 7.47 -3.02
CA THR A 8 17.23 7.81 -4.39
C THR A 8 17.29 9.33 -4.55
N LYS A 9 17.94 9.79 -5.62
CA LYS A 9 17.98 11.22 -5.96
C LYS A 9 16.58 11.80 -6.20
N ASP A 10 15.64 10.98 -6.64
CA ASP A 10 14.24 11.33 -6.86
C ASP A 10 13.42 11.43 -5.56
N GLY A 11 14.06 11.27 -4.39
CA GLY A 11 13.39 11.37 -3.09
C GLY A 11 12.51 10.16 -2.77
N GLN A 12 12.82 8.99 -3.33
CA GLN A 12 12.13 7.73 -3.03
C GLN A 12 13.04 6.80 -2.23
N VAL A 13 12.48 5.93 -1.41
CA VAL A 13 13.22 4.91 -0.67
C VAL A 13 12.53 3.56 -0.79
N LYS A 14 13.33 2.52 -1.03
CA LYS A 14 12.84 1.14 -0.98
C LYS A 14 12.86 0.66 0.47
N ILE A 15 11.70 0.29 1.00
CA ILE A 15 11.55 -0.31 2.32
C ILE A 15 11.07 -1.74 2.14
N THR A 16 11.72 -2.66 2.84
CA THR A 16 11.37 -4.08 2.86
C THR A 16 10.90 -4.45 4.25
N PHE A 17 9.66 -4.92 4.34
CA PHE A 17 9.06 -5.42 5.56
C PHE A 17 9.16 -6.94 5.56
N THR A 18 9.57 -7.50 6.69
CA THR A 18 9.70 -8.94 6.89
C THR A 18 9.09 -9.32 8.23
N VAL A 19 8.12 -10.23 8.17
CA VAL A 19 7.43 -10.79 9.31
C VAL A 19 7.88 -12.26 9.47
N PRO A 20 8.41 -12.66 10.63
CA PRO A 20 8.83 -14.04 10.86
C PRO A 20 7.63 -15.01 10.90
N ASN A 21 7.92 -16.32 10.81
CA ASN A 21 6.89 -17.38 10.79
C ASN A 21 6.28 -17.66 12.19
N ASP A 22 6.65 -16.88 13.20
CA ASP A 22 6.10 -16.95 14.57
C ASP A 22 4.78 -16.15 14.72
N GLN A 23 4.42 -15.40 13.69
CA GLN A 23 3.22 -14.59 13.60
C GLN A 23 2.00 -15.39 13.12
N PRO A 24 0.77 -14.85 13.20
CA PRO A 24 -0.46 -15.62 12.99
C PRO A 24 -0.47 -16.39 11.66
N VAL A 25 -1.05 -17.60 11.70
CA VAL A 25 -1.12 -18.49 10.55
C VAL A 25 -2.11 -17.95 9.52
N GLY A 26 -1.67 -17.74 8.28
CA GLY A 26 -2.54 -17.32 7.18
C GLY A 26 -1.91 -16.25 6.30
N GLY A 27 -2.73 -15.60 5.48
CA GLY A 27 -2.28 -14.43 4.71
C GLY A 27 -1.97 -13.26 5.66
N ILE A 28 -0.90 -12.53 5.38
CA ILE A 28 -0.56 -11.29 6.08
C ILE A 28 -0.56 -10.17 5.06
N SER A 29 -1.20 -9.06 5.38
CA SER A 29 -1.22 -7.87 4.54
C SER A 29 -0.60 -6.70 5.28
N LEU A 30 0.17 -5.91 4.55
CA LEU A 30 0.72 -4.66 5.06
C LEU A 30 -0.22 -3.53 4.66
N VAL A 31 -0.68 -2.75 5.63
CA VAL A 31 -1.53 -1.58 5.41
C VAL A 31 -0.88 -0.33 5.96
N GLY A 32 -1.24 0.82 5.42
CA GLY A 32 -0.72 2.08 5.89
C GLY A 32 -1.15 3.28 5.06
N ASN A 33 -0.55 4.43 5.33
CA ASN A 33 -0.85 5.66 4.61
C ASN A 33 -0.53 5.59 3.10
N PHE A 34 0.46 4.78 2.70
CA PHE A 34 0.86 4.61 1.29
C PHE A 34 -0.14 3.81 0.44
N ASN A 35 -1.09 3.10 1.05
CA ASN A 35 -2.11 2.32 0.34
C ASN A 35 -3.53 2.61 0.84
N ASN A 36 -3.75 3.79 1.42
CA ASN A 36 -5.03 4.20 1.99
C ASN A 36 -5.61 3.21 3.00
N TRP A 37 -4.75 2.50 3.73
CA TRP A 37 -5.12 1.47 4.70
C TRP A 37 -5.91 0.29 4.09
N ASP A 38 -5.72 0.02 2.80
CA ASP A 38 -6.39 -1.08 2.09
C ASP A 38 -5.64 -2.42 2.29
N PRO A 39 -6.25 -3.41 2.98
CA PRO A 39 -5.62 -4.72 3.19
C PRO A 39 -5.46 -5.54 1.91
N TYR A 40 -6.19 -5.23 0.83
CA TYR A 40 -6.09 -5.96 -0.44
C TYR A 40 -5.00 -5.41 -1.37
N ALA A 41 -4.47 -4.22 -1.08
CA ALA A 41 -3.50 -3.56 -1.95
C ALA A 41 -2.09 -4.15 -1.84
N HIS A 42 -1.69 -4.62 -0.65
CA HIS A 42 -0.34 -5.14 -0.40
C HIS A 42 -0.34 -6.42 0.45
N PRO A 43 -0.84 -7.55 -0.09
CA PRO A 43 -0.63 -8.86 0.52
C PRO A 43 0.87 -9.19 0.52
N MET A 44 1.37 -9.73 1.64
CA MET A 44 2.76 -10.14 1.78
C MET A 44 2.99 -11.52 1.15
N GLU A 45 4.14 -11.68 0.50
CA GLU A 45 4.51 -12.96 -0.10
C GLU A 45 5.15 -13.87 0.95
N ARG A 46 4.59 -15.07 1.14
CA ARG A 46 5.18 -16.10 1.98
C ARG A 46 6.36 -16.75 1.27
N LYS A 47 7.55 -16.68 1.87
CA LYS A 47 8.79 -17.26 1.37
C LYS A 47 8.95 -18.71 1.84
N ASN A 48 9.83 -19.45 1.18
CA ASN A 48 10.08 -20.89 1.48
C ASN A 48 10.55 -21.15 2.91
N ASN A 49 11.20 -20.18 3.55
CA ASN A 49 11.63 -20.24 4.95
C ASN A 49 10.48 -19.94 5.96
N GLY A 50 9.24 -19.77 5.48
CA GLY A 50 8.06 -19.44 6.27
C GLY A 50 7.88 -17.95 6.57
N THR A 51 8.86 -17.09 6.29
CA THR A 51 8.73 -15.64 6.52
C THR A 51 7.82 -14.99 5.48
N TYR A 52 7.13 -13.92 5.87
CA TYR A 52 6.36 -13.08 4.95
C TYR A 52 7.17 -11.84 4.60
N GLN A 53 7.17 -11.45 3.32
CA GLN A 53 7.95 -10.31 2.86
C GLN A 53 7.16 -9.46 1.85
N VAL A 54 7.29 -8.14 1.98
CA VAL A 54 6.83 -7.17 0.98
C VAL A 54 7.85 -6.05 0.83
N SER A 55 8.00 -5.52 -0.37
CA SER A 55 8.90 -4.40 -0.66
C SER A 55 8.10 -3.27 -1.30
N LEU A 56 8.24 -2.07 -0.75
CA LEU A 56 7.56 -0.88 -1.22
C LEU A 56 8.58 0.19 -1.58
N THR A 57 8.27 0.99 -2.58
CA THR A 57 8.98 2.23 -2.88
C THR A 57 8.08 3.38 -2.44
N VAL A 58 8.52 4.15 -1.44
CA VAL A 58 7.74 5.24 -0.84
C VAL A 58 8.53 6.55 -0.86
N PRO A 59 7.88 7.72 -0.76
CA PRO A 59 8.57 9.00 -0.59
C PRO A 59 9.44 8.97 0.66
N SER A 60 10.70 9.38 0.54
CA SER A 60 11.65 9.37 1.68
C SER A 60 11.44 10.54 2.63
N ARG A 61 10.73 11.59 2.20
CA ARG A 61 10.56 12.85 2.93
C ARG A 61 9.32 12.88 3.83
N GLU A 62 8.51 11.84 3.82
CA GLU A 62 7.28 11.75 4.60
C GLU A 62 7.37 10.60 5.61
N PRO A 63 6.75 10.75 6.79
CA PRO A 63 6.60 9.65 7.72
C PRO A 63 5.68 8.57 7.14
N ILE A 64 6.01 7.32 7.41
CA ILE A 64 5.21 6.17 7.00
C ILE A 64 4.47 5.64 8.22
N LEU A 65 3.14 5.59 8.14
CA LEU A 65 2.29 4.95 9.14
C LEU A 65 1.85 3.62 8.59
N PHE A 66 2.01 2.55 9.36
CA PHE A 66 1.71 1.20 8.89
C PHE A 66 1.29 0.26 10.02
N ARG A 67 0.58 -0.81 9.64
CA ARG A 67 0.22 -1.92 10.51
C ARG A 67 0.11 -3.21 9.71
N TYR A 68 0.22 -4.35 10.36
CA TYR A 68 -0.02 -5.65 9.72
C TYR A 68 -1.39 -6.19 10.07
N LEU A 69 -2.06 -6.76 9.07
CA LEU A 69 -3.31 -7.48 9.21
C LEU A 69 -3.13 -8.94 8.82
N ALA A 70 -3.26 -9.85 9.77
CA ALA A 70 -3.30 -11.28 9.51
C ALA A 70 -4.73 -11.77 9.22
N ASP A 71 -4.80 -12.97 8.65
CA ASP A 71 -6.02 -13.75 8.52
C ASP A 71 -6.79 -13.84 9.86
N GLY A 72 -8.12 -13.86 9.78
CA GLY A 72 -8.98 -13.76 10.96
C GLY A 72 -9.12 -12.36 11.56
N GLY A 73 -8.56 -11.32 10.90
CA GLY A 73 -8.74 -9.92 11.32
C GLY A 73 -7.83 -9.49 12.46
N VAL A 74 -6.70 -10.18 12.64
CA VAL A 74 -5.75 -9.92 13.74
C VAL A 74 -4.78 -8.82 13.34
N TRP A 75 -4.81 -7.73 14.10
CA TRP A 75 -3.89 -6.60 13.96
C TRP A 75 -2.64 -6.78 14.81
N PHE A 76 -1.47 -6.50 14.24
CA PHE A 76 -0.22 -6.50 14.99
C PHE A 76 0.80 -5.51 14.43
N ASP A 77 1.76 -5.13 15.28
CA ASP A 77 2.77 -4.11 15.00
C ASP A 77 4.16 -4.73 14.78
N ASP A 78 5.06 -3.99 14.12
CA ASP A 78 6.47 -4.40 13.99
C ASP A 78 7.31 -3.80 15.11
N ALA A 79 8.02 -4.62 15.89
CA ALA A 79 8.91 -4.13 16.94
C ALA A 79 10.09 -3.30 16.43
N ASP A 80 10.42 -3.39 15.13
CA ASP A 80 11.48 -2.59 14.50
C ASP A 80 10.98 -1.23 13.96
N ALA A 81 9.75 -0.82 14.27
CA ALA A 81 9.27 0.53 13.95
C ALA A 81 10.05 1.59 14.74
N ASP A 82 10.22 2.79 14.16
CA ASP A 82 10.90 3.88 14.89
C ASP A 82 10.05 4.39 16.06
N HIS A 83 8.72 4.37 15.90
CA HIS A 83 7.75 4.71 16.94
C HIS A 83 6.52 3.80 16.86
N HIS A 84 5.83 3.66 17.99
CA HIS A 84 4.51 3.03 18.09
C HIS A 84 3.50 4.00 18.67
N ASP A 85 2.34 4.07 18.05
CA ASP A 85 1.18 4.84 18.52
C ASP A 85 -0.10 3.97 18.50
N GLU A 86 -1.25 4.58 18.80
CA GLU A 86 -2.55 3.89 18.79
C GLU A 86 -2.93 3.31 17.41
N HIS A 87 -2.40 3.88 16.33
CA HIS A 87 -2.70 3.50 14.94
C HIS A 87 -1.72 2.47 14.37
N GLY A 88 -0.57 2.25 15.02
CA GLY A 88 0.37 1.18 14.70
C GLY A 88 1.82 1.61 14.76
N GLY A 89 2.61 1.14 13.81
CA GLY A 89 4.01 1.48 13.66
C GLY A 89 4.20 2.73 12.80
N ARG A 90 5.20 3.53 13.15
CA ARG A 90 5.63 4.69 12.36
C ARG A 90 7.12 4.61 12.02
N LEU A 91 7.45 4.85 10.75
CA LEU A 91 8.83 5.06 10.30
C LEU A 91 9.08 6.54 10.04
N ASN A 92 10.24 7.01 10.50
CA ASN A 92 10.69 8.37 10.30
C ASN A 92 11.16 8.60 8.86
N PRO A 93 10.99 9.82 8.33
CA PRO A 93 11.47 10.17 7.01
C PRO A 93 13.01 10.05 6.95
N MET A 94 13.51 9.58 5.81
CA MET A 94 14.94 9.54 5.50
C MET A 94 15.30 10.76 4.65
N VAL A 95 15.90 11.76 5.31
CA VAL A 95 16.37 12.99 4.67
C VAL A 95 17.76 12.74 4.06
N ILE A 96 17.94 13.10 2.79
CA ILE A 96 19.27 13.23 2.20
C ILE A 96 19.77 14.64 2.56
N GLU A 97 20.72 14.73 3.47
CA GLU A 97 21.35 15.99 3.91
C GLU A 97 22.25 16.59 2.80
N HIS A 98 21.71 16.95 1.63
CA HIS A 98 22.38 17.84 0.65
C HIS A 98 21.33 18.65 -0.16
N SER A 99 21.41 19.97 0.02
CA SER A 99 20.67 21.16 -0.49
C SER A 99 20.30 21.23 -1.98
N PRO A 100 19.56 22.27 -2.46
CA PRO A 100 18.41 23.00 -1.94
C PRO A 100 17.12 22.64 -2.69
N VAL A 101 16.01 23.14 -2.16
CA VAL A 101 14.62 22.92 -2.58
C VAL A 101 14.37 23.46 -4.00
N GLU A 102 14.16 22.57 -4.98
CA GLU A 102 13.40 22.96 -6.18
C GLU A 102 12.02 22.32 -6.11
N ASN A 103 11.04 23.18 -5.86
CA ASN A 103 9.62 22.90 -5.92
C ASN A 103 9.27 22.35 -7.31
N GLY A 104 9.00 21.04 -7.40
CA GLY A 104 8.72 20.41 -8.69
C GLY A 104 8.00 19.07 -8.58
N ALA A 105 7.06 18.91 -7.64
CA ALA A 105 6.22 17.70 -7.58
C ALA A 105 4.73 18.00 -7.32
N ALA A 106 4.26 19.19 -7.68
CA ALA A 106 2.83 19.44 -7.89
C ALA A 106 2.35 18.99 -9.29
N ASP A 107 3.24 18.50 -10.17
CA ASP A 107 2.93 18.27 -11.60
C ASP A 107 2.75 16.80 -12.02
N ALA A 108 3.12 15.81 -11.19
CA ALA A 108 2.96 14.40 -11.58
C ALA A 108 1.51 13.88 -11.40
N ILE A 109 0.72 14.49 -10.51
CA ILE A 109 -0.68 14.08 -10.25
C ILE A 109 -1.68 14.68 -11.26
N LYS A 110 -1.24 15.48 -12.22
CA LYS A 110 -2.10 15.98 -13.32
C LYS A 110 -1.98 15.13 -14.60
N LYS A 111 -0.97 14.25 -14.73
CA LYS A 111 -0.71 13.53 -16.00
C LYS A 111 -1.26 12.11 -16.08
N ALA A 112 -1.75 11.53 -14.99
CA ALA A 112 -2.31 10.17 -14.98
C ALA A 112 -3.86 10.09 -15.09
N VAL A 113 -4.58 11.23 -15.06
CA VAL A 113 -6.06 11.26 -15.21
C VAL A 113 -6.48 11.68 -16.63
N ARG A 114 -5.79 11.20 -17.68
CA ARG A 114 -6.23 11.42 -19.08
C ARG A 114 -6.13 10.24 -20.04
N ARG A 115 -5.80 9.03 -19.55
CA ARG A 115 -5.76 7.80 -20.34
C ARG A 115 -6.12 6.69 -19.36
N THR A 116 -7.29 6.04 -19.36
CA THR A 116 -8.02 5.40 -20.45
C THR A 116 -9.39 4.98 -19.92
N ALA A 117 -10.41 5.10 -20.76
CA ALA A 117 -11.72 4.51 -20.55
C ALA A 117 -11.72 2.98 -20.79
N ALA A 118 -12.65 2.31 -20.09
CA ALA A 118 -13.34 1.03 -20.41
C ALA A 118 -12.59 -0.31 -20.21
N PRO A 119 -13.29 -1.47 -20.07
CA PRO A 119 -14.74 -1.73 -20.17
C PRO A 119 -15.38 -2.53 -19.00
N ARG A 120 -16.73 -2.53 -18.93
CA ARG A 120 -17.52 -3.58 -18.25
C ARG A 120 -17.50 -4.88 -19.07
N PRO A 121 -17.64 -6.06 -18.45
CA PRO A 121 -18.32 -7.19 -19.08
C PRO A 121 -19.67 -7.50 -18.41
N ALA A 122 -20.54 -8.09 -19.22
CA ALA A 122 -21.98 -8.26 -19.06
C ALA A 122 -22.38 -9.73 -18.91
N ASN A 123 -23.57 -9.98 -18.36
CA ASN A 123 -24.56 -11.03 -18.68
C ASN A 123 -25.54 -11.10 -17.50
N GLY A 124 -26.84 -10.81 -17.64
CA GLY A 124 -27.86 -11.60 -18.37
C GLY A 124 -28.52 -12.52 -17.33
N MET A 125 -29.83 -12.59 -17.08
CA MET A 125 -31.08 -12.46 -17.86
C MET A 125 -32.24 -12.84 -16.88
N PRO A 126 -33.54 -12.87 -17.26
CA PRO A 126 -34.23 -12.29 -18.41
C PRO A 126 -35.54 -11.52 -18.06
N SER A 127 -36.05 -10.96 -19.16
CA SER A 127 -37.29 -10.27 -19.53
C SER A 127 -38.64 -10.98 -19.30
N ASN A 128 -39.72 -10.18 -19.15
CA ASN A 128 -40.88 -10.05 -20.07
C ASN A 128 -41.94 -9.12 -19.43
N GLY A 129 -42.70 -8.26 -20.10
CA GLY A 129 -42.87 -7.96 -21.52
C GLY A 129 -43.97 -6.90 -21.76
N THR A 130 -44.07 -6.47 -23.03
CA THR A 130 -45.26 -5.97 -23.78
C THR A 130 -45.97 -4.71 -23.25
N ARG A 131 -45.82 -3.49 -23.82
CA ARG A 131 -46.18 -2.90 -25.16
C ARG A 131 -47.62 -2.36 -25.25
N MET A 132 -47.75 -1.23 -25.97
CA MET A 132 -48.95 -0.53 -26.51
C MET A 132 -49.45 0.62 -25.62
N SER A 133 -49.81 1.83 -26.07
CA SER A 133 -49.78 2.52 -27.37
C SER A 133 -49.93 4.02 -27.09
N ALA A 134 -49.65 4.84 -28.12
CA ALA A 134 -49.79 6.28 -28.12
C ALA A 134 -51.24 6.78 -28.08
N SER A 135 -51.35 8.07 -27.72
CA SER A 135 -52.48 9.02 -27.91
C SER A 135 -53.67 8.92 -26.97
#